data_AF-A0A529SZ75-F1
#
_entry.id   AF-A0A529SZ75-F1
#
_cell.length_a   1.000
_cell.length_b   1.000
_cell.length_c   1.000
_cell.angle_alpha   90.00
_cell.angle_beta   90.00
_cell.angle_gamma   90.00
#
_symmetry.space_group_name_H-M   'P 1'
#
loop_
_entity.id
_entity.type
_entity.pdbx_description
1 polymer ?
#
loop_
_entity_poly.entity_id
_entity_poly.type
_entity_poly.pdbx_seq_one_letter_code
_entity_poly.pdbx_strand_id
1 'polypeptide(L)'
;LLALKPDGAGLTVVGDDAQSIYSFRAAEVRNILDFPKQFAQAAAVVMLERNYRSTETILAAANRVIGEASERFTKNLWTERRSSHRPQLVSVRDEAEQANYVCQAILAEREAGTALKAQAVLFRTSSHSGPLEVELTRRNIPFVKFGGLKFLDATHVKDMLAMLRFAENPRDRVAGFRVLQLMPGIGPSAASQIVDAMATSLDETLGLARFRPPQRAALDWPVFLDIYSGLRVGAKWPADLERIRLWYEPHLE
;
A
#
# COMPACT_ATOMS: atom_id res chain seq x y z
N LEU A 1 -19.27 -14.44 4.93
CA LEU A 1 -19.90 -15.20 3.83
C LEU A 1 -21.15 -15.95 4.32
N LEU A 2 -21.04 -16.83 5.31
CA LEU A 2 -22.20 -17.53 5.91
C LEU A 2 -23.29 -16.58 6.44
N ALA A 3 -22.92 -15.40 6.94
CA ALA A 3 -23.90 -14.39 7.37
C ALA A 3 -24.70 -13.75 6.21
N LEU A 4 -24.14 -13.75 4.99
CA LEU A 4 -24.78 -13.15 3.80
C LEU A 4 -25.50 -14.19 2.95
N LYS A 5 -24.94 -15.39 2.86
CA LYS A 5 -25.46 -16.54 2.11
C LYS A 5 -25.35 -17.80 2.99
N PRO A 6 -26.28 -17.98 3.95
CA PRO A 6 -26.21 -19.08 4.92
C PRO A 6 -26.31 -20.47 4.26
N ASP A 7 -27.07 -20.55 3.17
CA ASP A 7 -27.33 -21.78 2.40
C ASP A 7 -26.42 -21.94 1.18
N GLY A 8 -25.57 -20.95 0.87
CA GLY A 8 -24.72 -20.92 -0.31
C GLY A 8 -25.47 -20.66 -1.63
N ALA A 9 -26.77 -20.37 -1.60
CA ALA A 9 -27.57 -20.24 -2.82
C ALA A 9 -27.20 -18.99 -3.63
N GLY A 10 -26.85 -19.22 -4.90
CA GLY A 10 -26.42 -18.17 -5.83
C GLY A 10 -25.01 -17.63 -5.54
N LEU A 11 -24.20 -18.36 -4.78
CA LEU A 11 -22.83 -18.00 -4.49
C LEU A 11 -21.86 -18.70 -5.45
N THR A 12 -20.99 -17.93 -6.08
CA THR A 12 -19.85 -18.44 -6.86
C THR A 12 -18.58 -17.80 -6.32
N VAL A 13 -17.59 -18.64 -6.00
CA VAL A 13 -16.26 -18.20 -5.58
C VAL A 13 -15.23 -18.65 -6.60
N VAL A 14 -14.22 -17.84 -6.80
CA VAL A 14 -13.10 -18.12 -7.71
C VAL A 14 -11.81 -17.84 -6.96
N GLY A 15 -10.84 -18.74 -7.06
CA GLY A 15 -9.53 -18.56 -6.47
C GLY A 15 -8.55 -19.65 -6.87
N ASP A 16 -7.31 -19.46 -6.44
CA ASP A 16 -6.21 -20.39 -6.69
C ASP A 16 -5.45 -20.60 -5.38
N ASP A 17 -5.48 -21.83 -4.88
CA ASP A 17 -4.80 -22.27 -3.67
C ASP A 17 -3.29 -22.03 -3.75
N ALA A 18 -2.69 -22.25 -4.93
CA ALA A 18 -1.26 -22.03 -5.17
C ALA A 18 -0.86 -20.54 -5.14
N GLN A 19 -1.83 -19.62 -5.18
CA GLN A 19 -1.60 -18.17 -5.15
C GLN A 19 -2.00 -17.53 -3.81
N SER A 20 -2.28 -18.33 -2.79
CA SER A 20 -2.58 -17.83 -1.44
C SER A 20 -1.31 -17.36 -0.72
N ILE A 21 -0.86 -16.14 -1.03
CA ILE A 21 0.39 -15.55 -0.49
C ILE A 21 0.16 -14.57 0.67
N TYR A 22 -1.07 -14.40 1.15
CA TYR A 22 -1.47 -13.41 2.15
C TYR A 22 -1.68 -13.98 3.56
N SER A 23 -1.15 -15.17 3.88
CA SER A 23 -1.32 -15.79 5.20
C SER A 23 -0.85 -14.91 6.37
N PHE A 24 0.19 -14.10 6.17
CA PHE A 24 0.67 -13.10 7.12
C PHE A 24 -0.33 -11.98 7.44
N ARG A 25 -1.42 -11.86 6.65
CA ARG A 25 -2.56 -10.97 6.90
C ARG A 25 -3.82 -11.75 7.29
N ALA A 26 -3.65 -12.94 7.88
CA ALA A 26 -4.73 -13.84 8.29
C ALA A 26 -5.59 -14.37 7.12
N ALA A 27 -5.05 -14.44 5.90
CA ALA A 27 -5.70 -15.19 4.84
C ALA A 27 -5.58 -16.70 5.10
N GLU A 28 -6.70 -17.40 5.08
CA GLU A 28 -6.78 -18.84 5.32
C GLU A 28 -7.07 -19.57 3.99
N VAL A 29 -6.15 -20.45 3.58
CA VAL A 29 -6.26 -21.24 2.33
C VAL A 29 -7.38 -22.27 2.44
N ARG A 30 -7.69 -22.74 3.65
CA ARG A 30 -8.81 -23.66 3.89
C ARG A 30 -10.16 -23.09 3.47
N ASN A 31 -10.31 -21.77 3.44
CA ASN A 31 -11.54 -21.14 2.94
C ASN A 31 -11.90 -21.57 1.52
N ILE A 32 -10.92 -21.87 0.66
CA ILE A 32 -11.18 -22.37 -0.70
C ILE A 32 -11.12 -23.88 -0.79
N LEU A 33 -10.24 -24.54 -0.02
CA LEU A 33 -10.11 -26.00 0.00
C LEU A 33 -11.37 -26.68 0.55
N ASP A 34 -11.95 -26.11 1.61
CA ASP A 34 -13.12 -26.68 2.30
C ASP A 34 -14.46 -26.19 1.70
N PHE A 35 -14.43 -25.15 0.84
CA PHE A 35 -15.63 -24.55 0.24
C PHE A 35 -16.58 -25.57 -0.43
N PRO A 36 -16.10 -26.57 -1.20
CA PRO A 36 -17.00 -27.52 -1.87
C PRO A 36 -17.91 -28.30 -0.91
N LYS A 37 -17.50 -28.45 0.36
CA LYS A 37 -18.21 -29.20 1.40
C LYS A 37 -18.78 -28.31 2.50
N GLN A 38 -18.69 -26.99 2.34
CA GLN A 38 -19.04 -26.02 3.38
C GLN A 38 -20.56 -25.87 3.58
N PHE A 39 -21.37 -26.20 2.58
CA PHE A 39 -22.83 -26.07 2.60
C PHE A 39 -23.52 -27.43 2.52
N ALA A 40 -24.79 -27.47 2.92
CA ALA A 40 -25.61 -28.69 2.88
C ALA A 40 -25.69 -29.29 1.47
N GLN A 41 -25.74 -28.44 0.44
CA GLN A 41 -25.54 -28.85 -0.94
C GLN A 41 -24.07 -28.59 -1.33
N ALA A 42 -23.39 -29.65 -1.78
CA ALA A 42 -22.02 -29.53 -2.25
C ALA A 42 -21.92 -28.57 -3.44
N ALA A 43 -20.91 -27.70 -3.44
CA ALA A 43 -20.70 -26.77 -4.53
C ALA A 43 -20.19 -27.50 -5.78
N ALA A 44 -20.66 -27.08 -6.96
CA ALA A 44 -20.08 -27.53 -8.22
C ALA A 44 -18.66 -26.97 -8.37
N VAL A 45 -17.68 -27.85 -8.60
CA VAL A 45 -16.28 -27.45 -8.79
C VAL A 45 -15.93 -27.50 -10.27
N VAL A 46 -15.48 -26.36 -10.80
CA VAL A 46 -15.02 -26.24 -12.18
C VAL A 46 -13.52 -25.91 -12.16
N MET A 47 -12.71 -26.82 -12.69
CA MET A 47 -11.26 -26.67 -12.74
C MET A 47 -10.83 -26.06 -14.08
N LEU A 48 -10.14 -24.92 -14.03
CA LEU A 48 -9.59 -24.26 -15.21
C LEU A 48 -8.09 -24.58 -15.33
N GLU A 49 -7.75 -25.53 -16.19
CA GLU A 49 -6.37 -26.05 -16.30
C GLU A 49 -5.57 -25.43 -17.46
N ARG A 50 -6.26 -24.82 -18.43
CA ARG A 50 -5.60 -24.21 -19.59
C ARG A 50 -5.06 -22.83 -19.24
N ASN A 51 -3.74 -22.69 -19.33
CA ASN A 51 -3.03 -21.42 -19.17
C ASN A 51 -2.84 -20.74 -20.53
N TYR A 52 -3.27 -19.48 -20.63
CA TYR A 52 -3.16 -18.67 -21.84
C TYR A 52 -2.02 -17.63 -21.78
N ARG A 53 -1.31 -17.54 -20.65
CA ARG A 53 -0.32 -16.49 -20.37
C ARG A 53 1.11 -16.94 -20.67
N SER A 54 1.49 -18.07 -20.10
CA SER A 54 2.88 -18.56 -20.05
C SER A 54 3.16 -19.61 -21.10
N THR A 55 4.43 -19.73 -21.49
CA THR A 55 4.92 -20.79 -22.36
C THR A 55 5.04 -22.10 -21.59
N GLU A 56 5.10 -23.21 -22.33
CA GLU A 56 5.29 -24.55 -21.78
C GLU A 56 6.51 -24.65 -20.85
N THR A 57 7.64 -24.06 -21.22
CA THR A 57 8.88 -24.09 -20.42
C THR A 57 8.75 -23.40 -19.06
N ILE A 58 8.06 -22.25 -19.02
CA ILE A 58 7.77 -21.53 -17.77
C ILE A 58 6.75 -22.32 -16.94
N LEU A 59 5.70 -22.83 -17.58
CA LEU A 59 4.63 -23.57 -16.90
C LEU A 59 5.14 -24.89 -16.32
N ALA A 60 6.04 -25.58 -17.02
CA ALA A 60 6.70 -26.78 -16.53
C ALA A 60 7.50 -26.49 -15.25
N ALA A 61 8.28 -25.41 -15.22
CA ALA A 61 9.02 -25.00 -14.02
C ALA A 61 8.06 -24.69 -12.85
N ALA A 62 6.99 -23.93 -13.11
CA ALA A 62 5.99 -23.61 -12.09
C ALA A 62 5.28 -24.86 -11.54
N ASN A 63 4.84 -25.76 -12.41
CA ASN A 63 4.19 -27.03 -12.04
C ASN A 63 5.11 -27.93 -11.20
N ARG A 64 6.42 -27.94 -11.47
CA ARG A 64 7.40 -28.69 -10.67
C ARG A 64 7.56 -28.09 -9.28
N VAL A 65 7.69 -26.76 -9.15
CA VAL A 65 7.83 -26.09 -7.85
C VAL A 65 6.58 -26.29 -6.98
N ILE A 66 5.38 -26.11 -7.54
CA ILE A 66 4.14 -26.29 -6.78
C ILE A 66 3.86 -27.77 -6.44
N GLY A 67 4.46 -28.70 -7.17
CA GLY A 67 4.36 -30.14 -6.88
C GLY A 67 4.94 -30.54 -5.54
N GLU A 68 5.81 -29.71 -4.95
CA GLU A 68 6.42 -29.92 -3.63
C GLU A 68 5.51 -29.46 -2.47
N ALA A 69 4.37 -28.81 -2.76
CA ALA A 69 3.43 -28.37 -1.72
C ALA A 69 2.66 -29.55 -1.10
N SER A 70 2.52 -29.54 0.24
CA SER A 70 1.88 -30.63 1.00
C SER A 70 0.37 -30.71 0.81
N GLU A 71 -0.29 -29.56 0.63
CA GLU A 71 -1.74 -29.47 0.46
C GLU A 71 -2.03 -28.60 -0.76
N ARG A 72 -2.75 -29.17 -1.74
CA ARG A 72 -3.19 -28.46 -2.94
C ARG A 72 -4.39 -29.12 -3.60
N PHE A 73 -5.13 -28.37 -4.38
CA PHE A 73 -5.95 -28.99 -5.41
C PHE A 73 -5.05 -29.59 -6.49
N THR A 74 -5.22 -30.87 -6.78
CA THR A 74 -4.48 -31.54 -7.86
C THR A 74 -5.00 -31.04 -9.21
N LYS A 75 -4.41 -29.95 -9.71
CA LYS A 75 -4.58 -29.47 -11.08
C LYS A 75 -3.21 -29.32 -11.72
N ASN A 76 -3.07 -29.83 -12.94
CA ASN A 76 -1.86 -29.67 -13.72
C ASN A 76 -2.14 -28.71 -14.86
N LEU A 77 -1.54 -27.52 -14.79
CA LEU A 77 -1.77 -26.50 -15.81
C LEU A 77 -1.07 -26.89 -17.10
N TRP A 78 -1.74 -26.68 -18.24
CA TRP A 78 -1.19 -26.90 -19.58
C TRP A 78 -1.38 -25.67 -20.48
N THR A 79 -0.59 -25.56 -21.55
CA THR A 79 -0.62 -24.41 -22.48
C THR A 79 -0.31 -24.85 -23.90
N GLU A 80 -0.86 -24.14 -24.88
CA GLU A 80 -0.52 -24.31 -26.31
C GLU A 80 0.65 -23.42 -26.74
N ARG A 81 1.08 -22.48 -25.88
CA ARG A 81 2.18 -21.55 -26.18
C ARG A 81 3.51 -22.30 -26.06
N ARG A 82 4.14 -22.56 -27.20
CA ARG A 82 5.46 -23.21 -27.28
C ARG A 82 6.58 -22.18 -27.21
N SER A 83 7.69 -22.55 -26.57
CA SER A 83 8.95 -21.80 -26.59
C SER A 83 10.09 -22.76 -26.29
N SER A 84 11.24 -22.57 -26.94
CA SER A 84 12.49 -23.28 -26.62
C SER A 84 13.24 -22.65 -25.45
N HIS A 85 12.93 -21.40 -25.09
CA HIS A 85 13.62 -20.67 -24.04
C HIS A 85 13.20 -21.18 -22.66
N ARG A 86 14.19 -21.58 -21.86
CA ARG A 86 13.99 -22.04 -20.48
C ARG A 86 14.22 -20.90 -19.49
N PRO A 87 13.52 -20.90 -18.34
CA PRO A 87 13.89 -20.01 -17.23
C PRO A 87 15.36 -20.20 -16.86
N GLN A 88 16.07 -19.09 -16.65
CA GLN A 88 17.49 -19.09 -16.31
C GLN A 88 17.67 -18.86 -14.81
N LEU A 89 18.62 -19.58 -14.21
CA LEU A 89 19.13 -19.32 -12.87
C LEU A 89 20.56 -18.81 -13.02
N VAL A 90 20.82 -17.60 -12.53
CA VAL A 90 22.11 -16.93 -12.68
C VAL A 90 22.68 -16.62 -11.30
N SER A 91 23.89 -17.10 -11.06
CA SER A 91 24.66 -16.81 -9.86
C SER A 91 25.63 -15.69 -10.14
N VAL A 92 25.62 -14.67 -9.29
CA VAL A 92 26.52 -13.51 -9.33
C VAL A 92 27.24 -13.41 -7.99
N ARG A 93 28.35 -12.68 -7.95
CA ARG A 93 29.21 -12.57 -6.77
C ARG A 93 28.55 -11.78 -5.63
N ASP A 94 27.86 -10.70 -5.96
CA ASP A 94 27.28 -9.77 -4.99
C ASP A 94 26.08 -8.99 -5.56
N GLU A 95 25.46 -8.14 -4.72
CA GLU A 95 24.29 -7.33 -5.08
C GLU A 95 24.58 -6.29 -6.17
N ALA A 96 25.81 -5.77 -6.24
CA ALA A 96 26.20 -4.81 -7.26
C ALA A 96 26.31 -5.48 -8.63
N GLU A 97 26.91 -6.67 -8.69
CA GLU A 97 26.94 -7.49 -9.90
C GLU A 97 25.53 -7.95 -10.30
N GLN A 98 24.66 -8.27 -9.34
CA GLN A 98 23.25 -8.55 -9.60
C GLN A 98 22.55 -7.39 -10.33
N ALA A 99 22.67 -6.16 -9.80
CA ALA A 99 22.09 -4.97 -10.42
C ALA A 99 22.64 -4.73 -11.82
N ASN A 100 23.95 -4.92 -12.00
CA ASN A 100 24.62 -4.79 -13.29
C ASN A 100 24.11 -5.81 -14.31
N TYR A 101 24.00 -7.08 -13.90
CA TYR A 101 23.50 -8.18 -14.73
C TYR A 101 22.07 -7.90 -15.18
N VAL A 102 21.19 -7.51 -14.26
CA VAL A 102 19.78 -7.19 -14.57
C VAL A 102 19.69 -6.02 -15.55
N CYS A 103 20.46 -4.95 -15.34
CA CYS A 103 20.47 -3.81 -16.26
C CYS A 103 20.98 -4.18 -17.66
N GLN A 104 22.00 -5.05 -17.75
CA GLN A 104 22.50 -5.56 -19.03
C GLN A 104 21.42 -6.40 -19.75
N ALA A 105 20.75 -7.29 -19.03
CA ALA A 105 19.67 -8.11 -19.58
C ALA A 105 18.49 -7.26 -20.08
N ILE A 106 18.10 -6.23 -19.32
CA ILE A 106 17.01 -5.30 -19.73
C ILE A 106 17.35 -4.58 -21.04
N LEU A 107 18.59 -4.10 -21.16
CA LEU A 107 19.05 -3.40 -22.37
C LEU A 107 19.16 -4.35 -23.56
N ALA A 108 19.69 -5.56 -23.36
CA ALA A 108 19.76 -6.57 -24.42
C ALA A 108 18.36 -6.93 -24.96
N GLU A 109 17.38 -7.12 -24.08
CA GLU A 109 15.98 -7.36 -24.48
C GLU A 109 15.36 -6.14 -25.19
N ARG A 110 15.70 -4.93 -24.75
CA ARG A 110 15.27 -3.70 -25.44
C ARG A 110 15.86 -3.61 -26.85
N GLU A 111 17.14 -3.93 -27.02
CA GLU A 111 17.81 -3.97 -28.32
C GLU A 111 17.23 -5.05 -29.24
N ALA A 112 16.77 -6.18 -28.66
CA ALA A 112 16.01 -7.21 -29.37
C ALA A 112 14.56 -6.81 -29.71
N GLY A 113 14.09 -5.65 -29.25
CA GLY A 113 12.77 -5.08 -29.57
C GLY A 113 11.72 -5.18 -28.46
N THR A 114 12.06 -5.75 -27.30
CA THR A 114 11.14 -5.83 -26.16
C THR A 114 11.02 -4.46 -25.47
N ALA A 115 9.84 -3.84 -25.56
CA ALA A 115 9.58 -2.56 -24.90
C ALA A 115 9.85 -2.63 -23.39
N LEU A 116 10.46 -1.59 -22.81
CA LEU A 116 10.77 -1.54 -21.36
C LEU A 116 9.53 -1.75 -20.49
N LYS A 117 8.35 -1.28 -20.94
CA LYS A 117 7.07 -1.47 -20.23
C LYS A 117 6.57 -2.92 -20.21
N ALA A 118 7.11 -3.79 -21.05
CA ALA A 118 6.81 -5.23 -21.08
C ALA A 118 7.79 -6.04 -20.22
N GLN A 119 8.77 -5.37 -19.59
CA GLN A 119 9.76 -6.00 -18.71
C GLN A 119 9.44 -5.64 -17.25
N ALA A 120 9.67 -6.58 -16.34
CA ALA A 120 9.43 -6.38 -14.91
C ALA A 120 10.50 -7.08 -14.08
N VAL A 121 10.91 -6.44 -12.99
CA VAL A 121 11.80 -7.02 -11.98
C VAL A 121 11.02 -7.17 -10.69
N LEU A 122 10.98 -8.39 -10.15
CA LEU A 122 10.27 -8.72 -8.93
C LEU A 122 11.28 -9.00 -7.81
N PHE A 123 11.00 -8.48 -6.63
CA PHE A 123 11.82 -8.64 -5.44
C PHE A 123 10.97 -9.10 -4.26
N ARG A 124 11.60 -9.79 -3.30
CA ARG A 124 10.91 -10.30 -2.10
C ARG A 124 10.54 -9.18 -1.11
N THR A 125 11.41 -8.18 -1.00
CA THR A 125 11.32 -7.02 -0.09
C THR A 125 11.68 -5.75 -0.84
N SER A 126 11.08 -4.62 -0.46
CA SER A 126 11.31 -3.33 -1.12
C SER A 126 12.71 -2.75 -0.91
N SER A 127 13.46 -3.25 0.09
CA SER A 127 14.85 -2.84 0.32
C SER A 127 15.79 -3.36 -0.77
N HIS A 128 15.49 -4.50 -1.39
CA HIS A 128 16.33 -5.09 -2.43
C HIS A 128 16.32 -4.29 -3.74
N SER A 129 15.39 -3.34 -3.92
CA SER A 129 15.36 -2.53 -5.13
C SER A 129 16.42 -1.42 -5.15
N GLY A 130 16.96 -1.02 -3.99
CA GLY A 130 17.86 0.13 -3.86
C GLY A 130 19.07 0.09 -4.81
N PRO A 131 19.92 -0.96 -4.76
CA PRO A 131 21.07 -1.08 -5.66
C PRO A 131 20.68 -1.04 -7.15
N LEU A 132 19.56 -1.67 -7.52
CA LEU A 132 19.08 -1.69 -8.89
C LEU A 132 18.57 -0.31 -9.35
N GLU A 133 17.87 0.44 -8.49
CA GLU A 133 17.38 1.79 -8.80
C GLU A 133 18.54 2.76 -9.07
N VAL A 134 19.61 2.68 -8.27
CA VAL A 134 20.83 3.47 -8.48
C VAL A 134 21.44 3.15 -9.83
N GLU A 135 21.55 1.87 -10.17
CA GLU A 135 22.19 1.44 -11.42
C GLU A 135 21.34 1.76 -12.66
N LEU A 136 20.02 1.57 -12.59
CA LEU A 136 19.08 1.99 -13.64
C LEU A 136 19.17 3.49 -13.89
N THR A 137 19.23 4.29 -12.81
CA THR A 137 19.37 5.76 -12.90
C THR A 137 20.71 6.15 -13.50
N ARG A 138 21.81 5.54 -13.03
CA ARG A 138 23.17 5.79 -13.55
C ARG A 138 23.28 5.53 -15.06
N ARG A 139 22.52 4.55 -15.58
CA ARG A 139 22.48 4.19 -17.00
C ARG A 139 21.39 4.92 -17.80
N ASN A 140 20.64 5.84 -17.19
CA ASN A 140 19.50 6.50 -17.81
C ASN A 140 18.45 5.51 -18.38
N ILE A 141 18.19 4.41 -17.68
CA ILE A 141 17.15 3.44 -18.03
C ILE A 141 15.84 3.85 -17.34
N PRO A 142 14.78 4.25 -18.07
CA PRO A 142 13.52 4.63 -17.45
C PRO A 142 12.86 3.45 -16.74
N PHE A 143 12.44 3.65 -15.49
CA PHE A 143 11.74 2.64 -14.70
C PHE A 143 10.63 3.26 -13.84
N VAL A 144 9.73 2.40 -13.35
CA VAL A 144 8.70 2.77 -12.38
C VAL A 144 8.78 1.81 -11.20
N LYS A 145 8.96 2.35 -9.99
CA LYS A 145 8.93 1.56 -8.75
C LYS A 145 7.50 1.50 -8.22
N PHE A 146 6.97 0.28 -8.11
CA PHE A 146 5.71 0.03 -7.42
C PHE A 146 5.99 -0.31 -5.94
N GLY A 147 5.23 0.30 -5.02
CA GLY A 147 5.38 0.05 -3.59
C GLY A 147 6.51 0.83 -2.89
N GLY A 148 6.99 1.93 -3.48
CA GLY A 148 7.77 2.95 -2.76
C GLY A 148 6.93 3.70 -1.72
N LEU A 149 7.49 4.74 -1.09
CA LEU A 149 6.74 5.59 -0.17
C LEU A 149 5.50 6.09 -0.90
N LYS A 150 4.31 5.65 -0.49
CA LYS A 150 3.07 6.07 -1.14
C LYS A 150 2.97 7.58 -0.97
N PHE A 151 2.39 8.28 -1.93
CA PHE A 151 2.15 9.72 -1.80
C PHE A 151 1.45 10.06 -0.46
N LEU A 152 0.43 9.27 -0.08
CA LEU A 152 -0.28 9.39 1.20
C LEU A 152 0.56 9.01 2.44
N ASP A 153 1.69 8.34 2.24
CA ASP A 153 2.61 7.96 3.30
C ASP A 153 3.62 9.05 3.65
N ALA A 154 3.79 10.05 2.78
CA ALA A 154 4.69 11.17 3.00
C ALA A 154 4.27 11.99 4.23
N THR A 155 5.24 12.37 5.08
CA THR A 155 4.99 13.08 6.34
C THR A 155 4.13 14.32 6.12
N HIS A 156 4.47 15.14 5.13
CA HIS A 156 3.74 16.35 4.77
C HIS A 156 2.30 16.07 4.30
N VAL A 157 2.08 15.00 3.54
CA VAL A 157 0.72 14.61 3.12
C VAL A 157 -0.09 14.11 4.33
N LYS A 158 0.53 13.35 5.26
CA LYS A 158 -0.13 12.94 6.51
C LYS A 158 -0.47 14.11 7.40
N ASP A 159 0.36 15.14 7.46
CA ASP A 159 0.11 16.37 8.24
C ASP A 159 -1.09 17.14 7.69
N MET A 160 -1.13 17.36 6.37
CA MET A 160 -2.28 17.98 5.71
C MET A 160 -3.58 17.19 5.93
N LEU A 161 -3.52 15.86 5.76
CA LEU A 161 -4.68 14.98 6.00
C LEU A 161 -5.11 14.97 7.47
N ALA A 162 -4.16 15.07 8.41
CA ALA A 162 -4.46 15.15 9.82
C ALA A 162 -5.21 16.46 10.15
N MET A 163 -4.85 17.58 9.54
CA MET A 163 -5.57 18.85 9.73
C MET A 163 -7.03 18.73 9.27
N LEU A 164 -7.26 18.17 8.08
CA LEU A 164 -8.61 17.94 7.56
C LEU A 164 -9.42 16.98 8.44
N ARG A 165 -8.82 15.85 8.83
CA ARG A 165 -9.47 14.87 9.72
C ARG A 165 -9.81 15.44 11.08
N PHE A 166 -8.94 16.28 11.62
CA PHE A 166 -9.15 16.89 12.93
C PHE A 166 -10.24 17.97 12.91
N ALA A 167 -10.33 18.75 11.82
CA ALA A 167 -11.42 19.69 11.64
C ALA A 167 -12.77 18.97 11.44
N GLU A 168 -12.81 17.96 10.57
CA GLU A 168 -14.02 17.16 10.30
C GLU A 168 -14.49 16.39 11.55
N ASN A 169 -13.55 15.78 12.27
CA ASN A 169 -13.80 15.05 13.50
C ASN A 169 -12.90 15.58 14.63
N PRO A 170 -13.39 16.53 15.45
CA PRO A 170 -12.67 17.06 16.61
C PRO A 170 -12.27 16.00 17.65
N ARG A 171 -12.90 14.82 17.60
CA ARG A 171 -12.60 13.69 18.50
C ARG A 171 -11.55 12.73 17.93
N ASP A 172 -11.04 12.98 16.73
CA ASP A 172 -9.89 12.24 16.19
C ASP A 172 -8.61 12.64 16.94
N ARG A 173 -8.38 11.98 18.08
CA ARG A 173 -7.22 12.23 18.94
C ARG A 173 -5.91 12.04 18.21
N VAL A 174 -5.83 11.10 17.27
CA VAL A 174 -4.59 10.83 16.52
C VAL A 174 -4.28 11.99 15.58
N ALA A 175 -5.29 12.47 14.86
CA ALA A 175 -5.15 13.60 13.96
C ALA A 175 -4.84 14.90 14.73
N GLY A 176 -5.59 15.20 15.78
CA GLY A 176 -5.36 16.37 16.64
C GLY A 176 -3.98 16.35 17.29
N PHE A 177 -3.59 15.23 17.88
CA PHE A 177 -2.26 15.07 18.50
C PHE A 177 -1.12 15.31 17.50
N ARG A 178 -1.26 14.84 16.27
CA ARG A 178 -0.28 15.05 15.20
C ARG A 178 -0.19 16.53 14.79
N VAL A 179 -1.33 17.16 14.49
CA VAL A 179 -1.39 18.54 13.99
C VAL A 179 -0.89 19.54 15.04
N LEU A 180 -1.29 19.35 16.30
CA LEU A 180 -0.89 20.26 17.38
C LEU A 180 0.63 20.29 17.59
N GLN A 181 1.32 19.17 17.34
CA GLN A 181 2.78 19.08 17.45
C GLN A 181 3.56 19.75 16.31
N LEU A 182 2.88 20.15 15.23
CA LEU A 182 3.50 20.93 14.17
C LEU A 182 3.83 22.35 14.64
N MET A 183 3.10 22.85 15.65
CA MET A 183 3.30 24.20 16.17
C MET A 183 4.50 24.29 17.12
N PRO A 184 5.36 25.31 16.99
CA PRO A 184 6.56 25.47 17.79
C PRO A 184 6.30 25.48 19.30
N GLY A 185 6.95 24.58 20.03
CA GLY A 185 6.84 24.50 21.48
C GLY A 185 5.68 23.67 22.01
N ILE A 186 4.82 23.10 21.14
CA ILE A 186 3.81 22.11 21.55
C ILE A 186 4.41 20.71 21.41
N GLY A 187 4.89 20.16 22.53
CA GLY A 187 5.35 18.77 22.60
C GLY A 187 4.21 17.77 22.89
N PRO A 188 4.54 16.46 22.97
CA PRO A 188 3.56 15.38 23.22
C PRO A 188 2.65 15.60 24.44
N SER A 189 3.20 16.12 25.54
CA SER A 189 2.43 16.38 26.76
C SER A 189 1.39 17.48 26.57
N ALA A 190 1.80 18.62 25.99
CA ALA A 190 0.90 19.74 25.73
C ALA A 190 -0.18 19.36 24.70
N ALA A 191 0.19 18.68 23.62
CA ALA A 191 -0.77 18.19 22.63
C ALA A 191 -1.82 17.24 23.24
N SER A 192 -1.39 16.33 24.13
CA SER A 192 -2.33 15.44 24.83
C SER A 192 -3.31 16.21 25.72
N GLN A 193 -2.80 17.17 26.50
CA GLN A 193 -3.64 18.01 27.37
C GLN A 193 -4.69 18.80 26.57
N ILE A 194 -4.32 19.37 25.42
CA ILE A 194 -5.24 20.09 24.54
C ILE A 194 -6.36 19.17 24.06
N VAL A 195 -6.01 17.99 23.52
CA VAL A 195 -7.01 17.05 22.99
C VAL A 195 -7.93 16.53 24.11
N ASP A 196 -7.38 16.23 25.29
CA ASP A 196 -8.18 15.79 26.44
C ASP A 196 -9.12 16.89 26.95
N ALA A 197 -8.67 18.15 26.95
CA ALA A 197 -9.51 19.31 27.28
C ALA A 197 -10.64 19.54 26.25
N MET A 198 -10.36 19.33 24.96
CA MET A 198 -11.39 19.40 23.92
C MET A 198 -12.44 18.32 24.08
N ALA A 199 -12.03 17.08 24.38
CA ALA A 199 -12.94 15.94 24.55
C ALA A 199 -13.92 16.11 25.73
N THR A 200 -13.55 16.92 26.73
CA THR A 200 -14.38 17.21 27.91
C THR A 200 -15.18 18.51 27.77
N SER A 201 -14.97 19.27 26.70
CA SER A 201 -15.66 20.54 26.45
C SER A 201 -17.02 20.30 25.79
N LEU A 202 -18.03 21.07 26.21
CA LEU A 202 -19.37 21.07 25.60
C LEU A 202 -19.34 21.56 24.14
N ASP A 203 -18.36 22.39 23.82
CA ASP A 203 -18.05 22.84 22.46
C ASP A 203 -16.54 22.65 22.24
N GLU A 204 -16.21 21.75 21.33
CA GLU A 204 -14.85 21.32 21.04
C GLU A 204 -14.01 22.47 20.43
N THR A 205 -14.62 23.36 19.65
CA THR A 205 -13.93 24.54 19.08
C THR A 205 -13.66 25.58 20.16
N LEU A 206 -14.62 25.84 21.04
CA LEU A 206 -14.40 26.75 22.17
C LEU A 206 -13.39 26.19 23.18
N GLY A 207 -13.38 24.87 23.39
CA GLY A 207 -12.38 24.18 24.22
C GLY A 207 -10.96 24.40 23.69
N LEU A 208 -10.77 24.25 22.37
CA LEU A 208 -9.50 24.53 21.72
C LEU A 208 -9.12 26.01 21.79
N ALA A 209 -10.05 26.93 21.51
CA ALA A 209 -9.78 28.37 21.53
C ALA A 209 -9.42 28.92 22.92
N ARG A 210 -9.87 28.28 24.01
CA ARG A 210 -9.58 28.67 25.39
C ARG A 210 -8.20 28.22 25.88
N PHE A 211 -7.55 27.29 25.19
CA PHE A 211 -6.23 26.84 25.57
C PHE A 211 -5.20 27.95 25.38
N ARG A 212 -4.31 28.12 26.37
CA ARG A 212 -3.21 29.09 26.29
C ARG A 212 -1.97 28.39 25.71
N PRO A 213 -1.56 28.70 24.46
CA PRO A 213 -0.40 28.07 23.86
C PRO A 213 0.89 28.49 24.57
N PRO A 214 1.95 27.66 24.48
CA PRO A 214 3.31 28.09 24.84
C PRO A 214 3.72 29.36 24.07
N GLN A 215 4.61 30.17 24.65
CA GLN A 215 5.05 31.43 24.05
C GLN A 215 5.59 31.26 22.62
N ARG A 216 6.21 30.12 22.32
CA ARG A 216 6.74 29.79 20.98
C ARG A 216 5.65 29.58 19.94
N ALA A 217 4.44 29.18 20.32
CA ALA A 217 3.30 29.01 19.43
C ALA A 217 2.36 30.23 19.41
N ALA A 218 2.71 31.33 20.09
CA ALA A 218 1.81 32.47 20.25
C ALA A 218 1.42 33.16 18.93
N LEU A 219 2.31 33.13 17.92
CA LEU A 219 2.03 33.68 16.59
C LEU A 219 1.23 32.72 15.71
N ASP A 220 1.51 31.42 15.80
CA ASP A 220 0.89 30.40 14.93
C ASP A 220 -0.50 29.99 15.43
N TRP A 221 -0.73 30.04 16.74
CA TRP A 221 -1.96 29.54 17.35
C TRP A 221 -3.24 30.26 16.86
N PRO A 222 -3.30 31.59 16.75
CA PRO A 222 -4.49 32.27 16.21
C PRO A 222 -4.77 31.90 14.74
N VAL A 223 -3.71 31.75 13.93
CA VAL A 223 -3.83 31.36 12.51
C VAL A 223 -4.35 29.93 12.40
N PHE A 224 -3.82 29.03 13.21
CA PHE A 224 -4.30 27.66 13.32
C PHE A 224 -5.78 27.58 13.72
N LEU A 225 -6.20 28.36 14.73
CA LEU A 225 -7.61 28.41 15.16
C LEU A 225 -8.54 28.94 14.07
N ASP A 226 -8.12 29.94 13.30
CA ASP A 226 -8.88 30.48 12.17
C ASP A 226 -9.08 29.44 11.06
N ILE A 227 -8.01 28.72 10.70
CA ILE A 227 -8.08 27.64 9.71
C ILE A 227 -8.97 26.52 10.24
N TYR A 228 -8.72 26.03 11.46
CA TYR A 228 -9.50 24.97 12.10
C TYR A 228 -10.99 25.32 12.13
N SER A 229 -11.35 26.50 12.63
CA SER A 229 -12.74 26.94 12.74
C SER A 229 -13.37 27.15 11.36
N GLY A 230 -12.60 27.71 10.42
CA GLY A 230 -13.04 27.89 9.03
C GLY A 230 -13.39 26.58 8.33
N LEU A 231 -12.55 25.55 8.51
CA LEU A 231 -12.80 24.21 7.96
C LEU A 231 -14.08 23.58 8.53
N ARG A 232 -14.45 23.89 9.77
CA ARG A 232 -15.66 23.35 10.43
C ARG A 232 -16.97 24.00 9.97
N VAL A 233 -16.94 25.20 9.41
CA VAL A 233 -18.14 25.94 8.99
C VAL A 233 -18.61 25.52 7.58
N GLY A 234 -17.76 24.83 6.81
CA GLY A 234 -18.14 24.18 5.56
C GLY A 234 -16.95 24.04 4.60
N ALA A 235 -16.80 22.86 4.00
CA ALA A 235 -15.69 22.57 3.10
C ALA A 235 -15.75 23.37 1.80
N LYS A 236 -14.68 24.12 1.52
CA LYS A 236 -14.46 24.92 0.31
C LYS A 236 -13.26 24.37 -0.43
N TRP A 237 -13.49 23.31 -1.19
CA TRP A 237 -12.48 22.79 -2.11
C TRP A 237 -12.29 23.74 -3.31
N PRO A 238 -11.06 24.07 -3.75
CA PRO A 238 -9.76 23.69 -3.20
C PRO A 238 -9.15 24.71 -2.20
N ALA A 239 -9.83 25.82 -1.93
CA ALA A 239 -9.33 26.93 -1.10
C ALA A 239 -8.87 26.49 0.31
N ASP A 240 -9.57 25.53 0.90
CA ASP A 240 -9.22 24.99 2.22
C ASP A 240 -7.87 24.27 2.23
N LEU A 241 -7.54 23.53 1.17
CA LEU A 241 -6.21 22.91 1.04
C LEU A 241 -5.12 23.97 0.91
N GLU A 242 -5.38 25.04 0.15
CA GLU A 242 -4.43 26.12 -0.04
C GLU A 242 -4.13 26.83 1.28
N ARG A 243 -5.16 27.11 2.09
CA ARG A 243 -5.01 27.68 3.44
C ARG A 243 -4.17 26.79 4.35
N ILE A 244 -4.43 25.48 4.38
CA ILE A 244 -3.65 24.53 5.17
C ILE A 244 -2.19 24.49 4.68
N ARG A 245 -1.97 24.44 3.36
CA ARG A 245 -0.63 24.41 2.76
C ARG A 245 0.17 25.65 3.14
N LEU A 246 -0.41 26.84 3.02
CA LEU A 246 0.23 28.11 3.36
C LEU A 246 0.59 28.21 4.85
N TRP A 247 -0.26 27.70 5.74
CA TRP A 247 0.05 27.63 7.16
C TRP A 247 1.11 26.59 7.50
N TYR A 248 1.13 25.48 6.78
CA TYR A 248 2.05 24.37 7.03
C TYR A 248 3.45 24.59 6.41
N GLU A 249 3.56 25.39 5.35
CA GLU A 249 4.82 25.65 4.64
C GLU A 249 5.98 26.11 5.55
N PRO A 250 5.79 27.02 6.52
CA PRO A 250 6.84 27.39 7.48
C PRO A 250 7.26 26.27 8.45
N HIS A 251 6.48 25.18 8.56
CA HIS A 251 6.75 24.04 9.44
C HIS A 251 7.46 22.88 8.71
N LEU A 252 7.75 23.03 7.41
CA LEU A 252 8.43 22.02 6.59
C LEU A 252 9.96 22.10 6.64
N GLU A 253 10.50 23.19 7.17
CA GLU A 253 11.95 23.42 7.38
C GLU A 253 12.46 22.79 8.67
#